data_AF-K9SPR2-F1
#
_entry.id   AF-K9SPR2-F1
#
_cell.length_a   1.000
_cell.length_b   1.000
_cell.length_c   1.000
_cell.angle_alpha   90.00
_cell.angle_beta   90.00
_cell.angle_gamma   90.00
#
_symmetry.space_group_name_H-M   'P 1'
#
loop_
_entity.id
_entity.type
_entity.pdbx_description
1 polymer ?
#
loop_
_entity_poly.entity_id
_entity_poly.type
_entity_poly.pdbx_seq_one_letter_code
_entity_poly.pdbx_strand_id
1 'polypeptide(L)'
;MLDLNEPLTKFIFAISGQNDAILSICKRMTLVDTEHKRKLLLQAETHLTEMRSITIKGWGNSSEKIDAIDRLQECLISFVAIPSDNNFIHEWVGKHCTVCGGAIEDLAGYADMVYCRRCITHFDAGRKAIDQVFGLWWI
;
A
#
# COMPACT_ATOMS: atom_id res chain seq x y z
N MET A 1 20.66 -3.51 -15.03
CA MET A 1 21.20 -2.17 -14.73
C MET A 1 20.19 -1.18 -15.29
N LEU A 2 19.44 -0.48 -14.43
CA LEU A 2 18.50 0.57 -14.86
C LEU A 2 19.30 1.65 -15.59
N ASP A 3 18.91 1.98 -16.82
CA ASP A 3 19.47 3.13 -17.52
C ASP A 3 18.88 4.40 -16.90
N LEU A 4 19.69 5.05 -16.05
CA LEU A 4 19.31 6.29 -15.37
C LEU A 4 19.09 7.45 -16.34
N ASN A 5 19.48 7.30 -17.61
CA ASN A 5 19.29 8.32 -18.65
C ASN A 5 18.01 8.13 -19.46
N GLU A 6 17.24 7.06 -19.23
CA GLU A 6 15.94 6.91 -19.88
C GLU A 6 14.96 7.98 -19.36
N PRO A 7 14.28 8.75 -20.23
CA PRO A 7 13.38 9.82 -19.79
C PRO A 7 12.25 9.38 -18.84
N LEU A 8 11.91 8.09 -18.86
CA LEU A 8 10.85 7.49 -18.04
C LEU A 8 11.32 7.05 -16.65
N THR A 9 12.63 6.83 -16.45
CA THR A 9 13.19 6.35 -15.19
C THR A 9 12.79 7.22 -13.99
N LYS A 10 12.76 8.55 -14.15
CA LYS A 10 12.33 9.48 -13.09
C LYS A 10 10.88 9.27 -12.65
N PHE A 11 10.00 8.90 -13.59
CA PHE A 11 8.59 8.67 -13.29
C PHE A 11 8.40 7.30 -12.62
N ILE A 12 9.17 6.28 -13.03
CA ILE A 12 9.17 4.96 -12.37
C ILE A 12 9.59 5.11 -10.90
N PHE A 13 10.67 5.83 -10.62
CA PHE A 13 11.09 6.08 -9.23
C PHE A 13 10.05 6.87 -8.44
N ALA A 14 9.42 7.87 -9.05
CA ALA A 14 8.36 8.63 -8.40
C ALA A 14 7.14 7.74 -8.06
N ILE A 15 6.72 6.87 -8.98
CA ILE A 15 5.66 5.88 -8.74
C ILE A 15 6.06 4.90 -7.63
N SER A 16 7.30 4.39 -7.65
CA SER A 16 7.81 3.49 -6.61
C SER A 16 7.72 4.15 -5.23
N GLY A 17 8.16 5.42 -5.10
CA GLY A 17 8.08 6.16 -3.85
C GLY A 17 6.65 6.33 -3.32
N GLN A 18 5.68 6.61 -4.20
CA GLN A 18 4.27 6.68 -3.80
C GLN A 18 3.72 5.30 -3.39
N ASN A 19 4.08 4.25 -4.14
CA ASN A 19 3.66 2.87 -3.86
C ASN A 19 4.17 2.39 -2.49
N ASP A 20 5.40 2.75 -2.11
CA ASP A 20 5.99 2.42 -0.81
C ASP A 20 5.35 3.23 0.33
N ALA A 21 5.01 4.49 0.10
CA ALA A 21 4.25 5.30 1.05
C ALA A 21 2.87 4.67 1.32
N ILE A 22 2.17 4.23 0.29
CA ILE A 22 0.90 3.49 0.43
C ILE A 22 1.11 2.20 1.20
N LEU A 23 2.16 1.42 0.91
CA LEU A 23 2.45 0.19 1.66
C LEU A 23 2.68 0.45 3.15
N SER A 24 3.39 1.52 3.51
CA SER A 24 3.57 1.95 4.89
C SER A 24 2.24 2.27 5.57
N ILE A 25 1.34 2.95 4.87
CA ILE A 25 -0.02 3.23 5.33
C ILE A 25 -0.83 1.93 5.50
N CYS A 26 -0.79 1.01 4.52
CA CYS A 26 -1.46 -0.30 4.58
C CYS A 26 -1.03 -1.10 5.82
N LYS A 27 0.27 -1.14 6.12
CA LYS A 27 0.80 -1.80 7.33
C LYS A 27 0.16 -1.23 8.59
N ARG A 28 0.12 0.11 8.71
CA ARG A 28 -0.52 0.80 9.86
C ARG A 28 -2.03 0.52 9.94
N MET A 29 -2.73 0.48 8.80
CA MET A 29 -4.17 0.16 8.76
C MET A 29 -4.48 -1.20 9.39
N THR A 30 -3.54 -2.15 9.37
CA THR A 30 -3.74 -3.46 10.00
C THR A 30 -3.67 -3.44 11.53
N LEU A 31 -3.16 -2.37 12.13
CA LEU A 31 -2.90 -2.26 13.58
C LEU A 31 -3.91 -1.38 14.32
N VAL A 32 -4.80 -0.73 13.59
CA VAL A 32 -5.69 0.30 14.11
C VAL A 32 -7.17 -0.07 13.96
N ASP A 33 -8.00 0.67 14.67
CA ASP A 33 -9.44 0.50 14.64
C ASP A 33 -10.03 1.05 13.34
N THR A 34 -11.33 0.82 13.16
CA THR A 34 -12.07 1.22 11.97
C THR A 34 -12.04 2.73 11.72
N GLU A 35 -12.07 3.57 12.77
CA GLU A 35 -12.07 5.03 12.61
C GLU A 35 -10.70 5.51 12.10
N HIS A 36 -9.63 4.99 12.67
CA HIS A 36 -8.26 5.30 12.27
C HIS A 36 -7.92 4.74 10.88
N LYS A 37 -8.46 3.56 10.50
CA LYS A 37 -8.37 3.07 9.11
C LYS A 37 -8.92 4.09 8.11
N ARG A 38 -10.06 4.71 8.40
CA ARG A 38 -10.65 5.75 7.52
C ARG A 38 -9.75 6.99 7.40
N LYS A 39 -9.13 7.43 8.50
CA LYS A 39 -8.16 8.55 8.46
C LYS A 39 -6.94 8.20 7.61
N LEU A 40 -6.44 6.98 7.73
CA LEU A 40 -5.33 6.48 6.91
C LEU A 40 -5.71 6.34 5.43
N LEU A 41 -6.96 6.01 5.11
CA LEU A 41 -7.44 5.95 3.73
C LEU A 41 -7.32 7.32 3.05
N LEU A 42 -7.74 8.39 3.73
CA LEU A 42 -7.60 9.77 3.22
C LEU A 42 -6.14 10.14 2.95
N GLN A 43 -5.20 9.66 3.78
CA GLN A 43 -3.76 9.83 3.54
C GLN A 43 -3.31 9.06 2.28
N ALA A 44 -3.76 7.81 2.13
CA ALA A 44 -3.46 7.00 0.94
C ALA A 44 -4.03 7.59 -0.35
N GLU A 45 -5.23 8.19 -0.30
CA GLU A 45 -5.85 8.88 -1.45
C GLU A 45 -5.00 10.02 -2.01
N THR A 46 -4.25 10.71 -1.15
CA THR A 46 -3.30 11.74 -1.59
C THR A 46 -2.18 11.12 -2.44
N HIS A 47 -1.63 9.99 -2.02
CA HIS A 47 -0.60 9.25 -2.77
C HIS A 47 -1.15 8.65 -4.07
N LEU A 48 -2.37 8.09 -4.05
CA LEU A 48 -3.04 7.58 -5.26
C LEU A 48 -3.29 8.69 -6.29
N THR A 49 -3.72 9.86 -5.83
CA THR A 49 -3.92 11.04 -6.69
C THR A 49 -2.61 11.49 -7.32
N GLU A 50 -1.52 11.51 -6.55
CA GLU A 50 -0.20 11.83 -7.08
C GLU A 50 0.31 10.75 -8.06
N MET A 51 0.06 9.47 -7.81
CA MET A 51 0.37 8.40 -8.78
C MET A 51 -0.38 8.61 -10.10
N ARG A 52 -1.66 8.99 -10.07
CA ARG A 52 -2.42 9.33 -11.29
C ARG A 52 -1.80 10.52 -12.02
N SER A 53 -1.47 11.59 -11.29
CA SER A 53 -0.81 12.79 -11.82
C SER A 53 0.53 12.47 -12.49
N ILE A 54 1.39 11.69 -11.82
CA ILE A 54 2.67 11.21 -12.36
C ILE A 54 2.44 10.35 -13.60
N THR A 55 1.44 9.47 -13.56
CA THR A 55 1.09 8.58 -14.68
C THR A 55 0.71 9.39 -15.92
N ILE A 56 -0.16 10.38 -15.77
CA ILE A 56 -0.58 11.27 -16.86
C ILE A 56 0.60 12.06 -17.42
N LYS A 57 1.51 12.54 -16.57
CA LYS A 57 2.71 13.28 -17.00
C LYS A 57 3.73 12.39 -17.74
N GLY A 58 3.92 11.16 -17.30
CA GLY A 58 4.93 10.25 -17.85
C GLY A 58 4.46 9.42 -19.04
N TRP A 59 3.19 8.99 -19.03
CA TRP A 59 2.63 8.02 -19.98
C TRP A 59 1.27 8.44 -20.56
N GLY A 60 0.80 9.67 -20.30
CA GLY A 60 -0.51 10.13 -20.74
C GLY A 60 -1.66 9.37 -20.09
N ASN A 61 -2.81 9.28 -20.79
CA ASN A 61 -4.00 8.58 -20.30
C ASN A 61 -3.94 7.07 -20.52
N SER A 62 -2.83 6.43 -20.12
CA SER A 62 -2.68 4.97 -20.22
C SER A 62 -3.73 4.28 -19.33
N SER A 63 -4.74 3.67 -19.96
CA SER A 63 -5.85 3.01 -19.26
C SER A 63 -5.34 1.93 -18.32
N GLU A 64 -4.45 1.05 -18.78
CA GLU A 64 -3.87 -0.03 -17.98
C GLU A 64 -3.22 0.46 -16.67
N LYS A 65 -2.45 1.57 -16.73
CA LYS A 65 -1.78 2.13 -15.55
C LYS A 65 -2.76 2.79 -14.59
N ILE A 66 -3.77 3.48 -15.13
CA ILE A 66 -4.83 4.08 -14.33
C ILE A 66 -5.66 2.97 -13.66
N ASP A 67 -6.08 1.95 -14.40
CA ASP A 67 -6.85 0.80 -13.89
C ASP A 67 -6.11 0.08 -12.74
N ALA A 68 -4.78 -0.03 -12.82
CA ALA A 68 -3.98 -0.60 -11.74
C ALA A 68 -4.02 0.25 -10.45
N ILE A 69 -4.02 1.59 -10.58
CA ILE A 69 -4.17 2.52 -9.44
C ILE A 69 -5.57 2.40 -8.85
N ASP A 70 -6.59 2.32 -9.69
CA ASP A 70 -7.99 2.19 -9.30
C ASP A 70 -8.22 0.87 -8.56
N ARG A 71 -7.62 -0.23 -9.04
CA ARG A 71 -7.64 -1.52 -8.35
C ARG A 71 -6.99 -1.47 -6.98
N LEU A 72 -5.87 -0.75 -6.82
CA LEU A 72 -5.25 -0.57 -5.50
C LEU A 72 -6.16 0.24 -4.57
N GLN A 73 -6.82 1.27 -5.10
CA GLN A 73 -7.80 2.07 -4.36
C GLN A 73 -8.99 1.22 -3.90
N GLU A 74 -9.53 0.35 -4.75
CA GLU A 74 -10.60 -0.59 -4.41
C GLU A 74 -10.17 -1.55 -3.28
N CYS A 75 -8.95 -2.09 -3.34
CA CYS A 75 -8.40 -2.93 -2.28
C CYS A 75 -8.35 -2.17 -0.94
N LEU A 76 -7.89 -0.92 -0.93
CA LEU A 76 -7.86 -0.07 0.26
C LEU A 76 -9.25 0.19 0.84
N ILE A 77 -10.20 0.59 0.00
CA ILE A 77 -11.60 0.84 0.39
C ILE A 77 -12.22 -0.44 0.97
N SER A 78 -12.01 -1.58 0.32
CA SER A 78 -12.56 -2.86 0.75
C SER A 78 -12.04 -3.27 2.14
N PHE A 79 -10.76 -3.05 2.43
CA PHE A 79 -10.17 -3.37 3.72
C PHE A 79 -10.65 -2.44 4.85
N VAL A 80 -10.84 -1.16 4.54
CA VAL A 80 -11.35 -0.15 5.49
C VAL A 80 -12.81 -0.44 5.87
N ALA A 81 -13.58 -1.06 4.98
CA ALA A 81 -14.94 -1.49 5.27
C ALA A 81 -15.02 -2.65 6.26
N ILE A 82 -13.93 -3.39 6.50
CA ILE A 82 -13.90 -4.50 7.45
C ILE A 82 -13.69 -3.95 8.88
N PRO A 83 -14.65 -4.17 9.80
CA PRO A 83 -14.54 -3.71 11.18
C PRO A 83 -13.27 -4.24 11.86
N SER A 84 -12.65 -3.38 12.65
CA SER A 84 -11.46 -3.64 13.44
C SER A 84 -11.54 -2.88 14.75
N ASP A 85 -11.19 -3.56 15.83
CA ASP A 85 -10.98 -2.98 17.16
C ASP A 85 -9.49 -3.01 17.54
N ASN A 86 -8.59 -3.21 16.56
CA ASN A 86 -7.15 -3.21 16.82
C ASN A 86 -6.71 -1.84 17.37
N ASN A 87 -5.88 -1.83 18.39
CA ASN A 87 -5.20 -0.62 18.85
C ASN A 87 -3.78 -0.98 19.30
N PHE A 88 -3.00 -1.52 18.37
CA PHE A 88 -1.74 -2.21 18.65
C PHE A 88 -0.51 -1.45 18.17
N ILE A 89 -0.65 -0.16 17.84
CA ILE A 89 0.48 0.68 17.38
C ILE A 89 1.63 0.67 18.40
N HIS A 90 1.30 0.72 19.69
CA HIS A 90 2.29 0.83 20.77
C HIS A 90 2.52 -0.49 21.53
N GLU A 91 1.58 -1.43 21.47
CA GLU A 91 1.64 -2.68 22.21
C GLU A 91 0.94 -3.80 21.42
N TRP A 92 1.72 -4.65 20.75
CA TRP A 92 1.23 -5.73 19.89
C TRP A 92 1.60 -7.14 20.37
N VAL A 93 2.54 -7.27 21.30
CA VAL A 93 3.05 -8.56 21.76
C VAL A 93 1.91 -9.41 22.35
N GLY A 94 1.73 -10.62 21.81
CA GLY A 94 0.65 -11.54 22.21
C GLY A 94 -0.76 -11.13 21.77
N LYS A 95 -0.90 -10.04 20.99
CA LYS A 95 -2.18 -9.60 20.45
C LYS A 95 -2.50 -10.34 19.16
N HIS A 96 -3.80 -10.52 18.94
CA HIS A 96 -4.34 -11.11 17.72
C HIS A 96 -5.15 -10.05 16.97
N CYS A 97 -5.01 -10.03 15.66
CA CYS A 97 -5.75 -9.16 14.77
C CYS A 97 -7.25 -9.45 14.88
N THR A 98 -8.05 -8.45 15.21
CA THR A 98 -9.51 -8.55 15.32
C THR A 98 -10.21 -8.82 13.99
N VAL A 99 -9.54 -8.50 12.87
CA VAL A 99 -10.06 -8.73 11.51
C VAL A 99 -9.97 -10.20 11.09
N CYS A 100 -8.81 -10.84 11.32
CA CYS A 100 -8.53 -12.17 10.77
C CYS A 100 -8.14 -13.23 11.83
N GLY A 101 -8.13 -12.87 13.11
CA GLY A 101 -7.71 -13.71 14.23
C GLY A 101 -6.23 -14.11 14.24
N GLY A 102 -5.41 -13.57 13.33
CA GLY A 102 -3.99 -13.91 13.23
C GLY A 102 -3.13 -13.17 14.24
N ALA A 103 -2.03 -13.75 14.70
CA ALA A 103 -1.08 -13.08 15.59
C ALA A 103 -0.50 -11.81 14.92
N ILE A 104 -0.34 -10.75 15.71
CA ILE A 104 0.45 -9.58 15.31
C ILE A 104 1.88 -9.83 15.76
N GLU A 105 2.77 -10.03 14.80
CA GLU A 105 4.17 -10.39 15.05
C GLU A 105 5.08 -9.49 14.24
N ASP A 106 6.28 -9.27 14.76
CA ASP A 106 7.34 -8.59 14.02
C ASP A 106 7.71 -9.39 12.77
N LEU A 107 8.15 -8.70 11.73
CA LEU A 107 8.86 -9.36 10.66
C LEU A 107 10.23 -9.82 11.20
N ALA A 108 10.55 -11.10 11.05
CA ALA A 108 11.82 -11.64 11.54
C ALA A 108 13.00 -10.86 10.95
N GLY A 109 13.84 -10.27 11.80
CA GLY A 109 14.96 -9.41 11.40
C GLY A 109 14.67 -7.92 11.29
N TYR A 110 13.40 -7.48 11.47
CA TYR A 110 12.98 -6.07 11.39
C TYR A 110 12.05 -5.74 12.56
N ALA A 111 12.63 -5.34 13.69
CA ALA A 111 11.93 -5.06 14.94
C ALA A 111 10.97 -3.85 14.87
N ASP A 112 11.07 -3.04 13.83
CA ASP A 112 10.24 -1.86 13.54
C ASP A 112 9.10 -2.15 12.56
N MET A 113 9.06 -3.34 11.96
CA MET A 113 8.03 -3.74 10.99
C MET A 113 6.94 -4.59 11.62
N VAL A 114 6.04 -3.92 12.33
CA VAL A 114 4.84 -4.50 12.93
C VAL A 114 3.65 -4.34 11.98
N TYR A 115 2.98 -5.43 11.61
CA TYR A 115 1.69 -5.43 10.91
C TYR A 115 1.06 -6.83 10.92
N CYS A 116 -0.24 -6.93 10.66
CA CYS A 116 -0.88 -8.23 10.48
C CYS A 116 -0.54 -8.84 9.11
N ARG A 117 0.27 -9.90 9.09
CA ARG A 117 0.69 -10.59 7.86
C ARG A 117 -0.45 -11.20 7.05
N ARG A 118 -1.58 -11.51 7.66
CA ARG A 118 -2.78 -12.00 6.94
C ARG A 118 -3.60 -10.86 6.37
N CYS A 119 -3.74 -9.75 7.10
CA CYS A 119 -4.54 -8.64 6.60
C CYS A 119 -3.82 -7.83 5.53
N ILE A 120 -2.48 -7.81 5.52
CA ILE A 120 -1.72 -7.11 4.48
C ILE A 120 -1.98 -7.71 3.08
N THR A 121 -2.34 -9.00 3.00
CA THR A 121 -2.59 -9.66 1.71
C THR A 121 -3.85 -9.16 1.00
N HIS A 122 -4.73 -8.43 1.70
CA HIS A 122 -5.87 -7.74 1.06
C HIS A 122 -5.42 -6.73 0.00
N PHE A 123 -4.19 -6.23 0.08
CA PHE A 123 -3.65 -5.25 -0.85
C PHE A 123 -2.80 -5.88 -1.96
N ASP A 124 -2.46 -7.16 -1.87
CA ASP A 124 -1.52 -7.83 -2.78
C ASP A 124 -1.98 -7.75 -4.24
N ALA A 125 -3.29 -7.87 -4.49
CA ALA A 125 -3.83 -7.83 -5.85
C ALA A 125 -3.64 -6.44 -6.50
N GLY A 126 -3.90 -5.36 -5.76
CA GLY A 126 -3.68 -3.99 -6.23
C GLY A 126 -2.20 -3.67 -6.36
N ARG A 127 -1.39 -4.06 -5.37
CA ARG A 127 0.07 -3.89 -5.38
C ARG A 127 0.73 -4.60 -6.57
N LYS A 128 0.39 -5.87 -6.80
CA LYS A 128 0.91 -6.63 -7.95
C LYS A 128 0.52 -6.00 -9.29
N ALA A 129 -0.68 -5.44 -9.39
CA ALA A 129 -1.10 -4.72 -10.60
C ALA A 129 -0.20 -3.51 -10.85
N ILE A 130 0.06 -2.68 -9.83
CA ILE A 130 1.02 -1.57 -9.92
C ILE A 130 2.40 -2.07 -10.32
N ASP A 131 2.93 -3.05 -9.60
CA ASP A 131 4.28 -3.55 -9.84
C ASP A 131 4.42 -4.06 -11.28
N GLN A 132 3.41 -4.75 -11.81
CA GLN A 132 3.39 -5.27 -13.18
C GLN A 132 3.36 -4.17 -14.24
N VAL A 133 2.46 -3.19 -14.13
CA VAL A 133 2.25 -2.18 -15.18
C VAL A 133 3.33 -1.09 -15.18
N PHE A 134 4.03 -0.90 -14.06
CA PHE A 134 5.14 0.05 -13.93
C PHE A 134 6.53 -0.63 -13.92
N GLY A 135 6.60 -1.96 -13.97
CA GLY A 135 7.86 -2.71 -14.04
C GLY A 135 8.69 -2.66 -12.75
N LEU A 136 8.05 -2.56 -11.58
CA LEU A 136 8.74 -2.39 -10.29
C LEU A 136 9.39 -3.65 -9.72
N TRP A 137 9.32 -4.79 -10.41
CA TRP A 137 9.81 -6.10 -9.93
C TRP A 137 11.34 -6.20 -9.88
N TRP A 138 12.05 -5.15 -10.33
CA TRP A 138 13.50 -5.08 -10.50
C TRP A 138 14.17 -3.94 -9.73
N ILE A 139 13.44 -3.27 -8.82
CA ILE A 139 13.95 -2.22 -7.93
C ILE A 139 13.97 -2.76 -6.51
#